data_AF-A0A0M9GPE2-F1
#
_entry.id   AF-A0A0M9GPE2-F1
#
_cell.length_a   1.000
_cell.length_b   1.000
_cell.length_c   1.000
_cell.angle_alpha   90.00
_cell.angle_beta   90.00
_cell.angle_gamma   90.00
#
_symmetry.space_group_name_H-M   'P 1'
#
loop_
_entity.id
_entity.type
_entity.pdbx_description
1 polymer ?
#
loop_
_entity_poly.entity_id
_entity_poly.type
_entity_poly.pdbx_seq_one_letter_code
_entity_poly.pdbx_strand_id
1 'polypeptide(L)' 'MTFGLGTLKLPSEAFWRSTPLEISAALRAFSNAASVPPSRKQFEEMMARFPDTGFARNNSDE' A
#
# COMPACT_ATOMS: atom_id res chain seq x y z
N MET A 1 -3.73 -3.17 7.63
CA MET A 1 -5.20 -3.16 7.82
C MET A 1 -5.74 -1.80 8.34
N THR A 2 -4.96 -0.72 8.39
CA THR A 2 -5.37 0.54 9.06
C THR A 2 -6.00 1.58 8.13
N PHE A 3 -5.97 1.38 6.80
CA PHE A 3 -6.34 2.45 5.86
C PHE A 3 -7.85 2.62 5.65
N GLY A 4 -8.63 1.54 5.77
CA GLY A 4 -10.09 1.58 5.53
C GLY A 4 -10.90 2.28 6.63
N LEU A 5 -10.50 2.11 7.90
CA LEU A 5 -11.28 2.60 9.06
C LEU A 5 -10.77 3.94 9.61
N GLY A 6 -9.46 4.22 9.50
CA GLY A 6 -8.85 5.44 10.07
C GLY A 6 -8.93 6.66 9.16
N THR A 7 -8.69 6.48 7.85
CA THR A 7 -8.58 7.59 6.89
C THR A 7 -9.93 7.99 6.32
N LEU A 8 -10.81 7.03 6.04
CA LEU A 8 -12.14 7.28 5.48
C LEU A 8 -13.19 7.63 6.54
N LYS A 9 -12.88 7.43 7.84
CA LYS A 9 -13.82 7.56 8.98
C LYS A 9 -15.15 6.82 8.77
N LEU A 10 -15.13 5.73 7.98
CA LEU A 10 -16.32 4.91 7.74
C LEU A 10 -16.52 3.92 8.90
N PRO A 11 -17.77 3.71 9.35
CA PRO A 11 -18.07 2.60 10.23
C PRO A 11 -17.75 1.28 9.51
N SER A 12 -17.27 0.28 10.25
CA SER A 12 -16.74 -0.95 9.67
C SER A 12 -17.74 -1.69 8.77
N GLU A 13 -19.02 -1.67 9.11
CA GLU A 13 -20.08 -2.24 8.28
C GLU A 13 -20.20 -1.56 6.90
N ALA A 14 -20.13 -0.23 6.86
CA ALA A 14 -20.22 0.52 5.61
C ALA A 14 -19.01 0.26 4.70
N PHE A 15 -17.82 0.12 5.28
CA PHE A 15 -16.61 -0.25 4.54
C PHE A 15 -16.74 -1.63 3.89
N TRP A 16 -17.21 -2.64 4.63
CA TRP A 16 -17.35 -4.01 4.09
C TRP A 16 -18.50 -4.17 3.10
N ARG A 17 -19.52 -3.30 3.15
CA ARG A 17 -20.56 -3.24 2.11
C ARG A 17 -20.15 -2.47 0.86
N SER A 18 -19.05 -1.73 0.90
CA SER A 18 -18.60 -0.93 -0.24
C SER A 18 -18.05 -1.83 -1.35
N THR A 19 -18.35 -1.47 -2.60
CA THR A 19 -17.80 -2.14 -3.76
C THR A 19 -16.35 -1.69 -4.03
N PRO A 20 -15.53 -2.50 -4.74
CA PRO A 20 -14.17 -2.10 -5.10
C PRO A 20 -14.09 -0.77 -5.85
N LEU A 21 -15.11 -0.44 -6.65
CA LEU A 21 -15.20 0.85 -7.36
C LEU A 21 -15.41 2.02 -6.41
N GLU A 22 -16.31 1.88 -5.43
CA GLU A 22 -16.55 2.91 -4.41
C GLU A 22 -15.34 3.12 -3.51
N ILE A 23 -14.65 2.05 -3.13
CA ILE A 23 -13.37 2.12 -2.39
C ILE A 23 -12.32 2.84 -3.26
N SER A 24 -12.22 2.53 -4.55
CA SER A 24 -11.27 3.20 -5.45
C SER A 24 -11.55 4.70 -5.62
N ALA A 25 -12.83 5.09 -5.67
CA ALA A 25 -13.25 6.48 -5.77
C ALA A 25 -12.94 7.24 -4.47
N ALA A 26 -13.22 6.63 -3.32
CA ALA A 26 -12.84 7.18 -2.02
C ALA A 26 -11.31 7.34 -1.92
N LEU A 27 -10.53 6.32 -2.27
CA LEU A 27 -9.07 6.41 -2.28
C LEU A 27 -8.55 7.55 -3.15
N ARG A 28 -9.13 7.77 -4.34
CA ARG A 28 -8.78 8.90 -5.22
C ARG A 28 -9.13 10.25 -4.59
N ALA A 29 -10.27 10.35 -3.90
CA ALA A 29 -10.70 11.59 -3.24
C ALA A 29 -9.81 11.95 -2.03
N PHE A 30 -9.30 10.96 -1.30
CA PHE A 30 -8.41 11.16 -0.16
C PHE A 30 -6.92 11.23 -0.55
N SER A 31 -6.56 10.73 -1.72
CA SER A 31 -5.21 10.89 -2.28
C SER A 31 -5.07 12.29 -2.86
N ASN A 32 -4.72 13.27 -2.01
CA ASN A 32 -4.41 14.65 -2.42
C ASN A 32 -3.24 14.75 -3.41
N ALA A 33 -2.48 13.69 -3.60
CA ALA A 33 -1.54 13.56 -4.68
C ALA A 33 -2.16 12.65 -5.73
N ALA A 34 -2.31 13.16 -6.95
CA ALA A 34 -2.15 12.30 -8.11
C ALA A 34 -0.89 11.47 -7.83
N SER A 35 -1.03 10.17 -7.64
CA SER A 35 0.09 9.27 -7.40
C SER A 35 0.92 9.27 -8.67
N VAL A 36 1.79 10.27 -8.83
CA VAL A 36 2.73 10.34 -9.94
C VAL A 36 3.58 9.09 -9.82
N PRO A 37 3.69 8.28 -10.89
CA PRO A 37 4.59 7.14 -10.88
C PRO A 37 5.96 7.61 -10.38
N PRO A 38 6.61 6.89 -9.45
CA PRO A 38 7.92 7.30 -8.96
C PRO A 38 8.87 7.40 -10.15
N SER A 39 9.73 8.42 -10.14
CA SER A 39 10.83 8.49 -11.10
C SER A 39 11.70 7.23 -10.95
N ARG A 40 12.44 6.89 -12.02
CA ARG A 40 13.33 5.73 -12.00
C ARG A 40 14.30 5.75 -10.80
N LYS A 41 14.82 6.94 -10.47
CA LYS A 41 15.70 7.16 -9.33
C LYS A 41 15.03 6.87 -7.99
N GLN A 42 13.81 7.36 -7.78
CA GLN A 42 13.05 7.10 -6.55
C GLN A 42 12.72 5.61 -6.39
N PHE A 43 12.45 4.92 -7.50
CA PHE A 43 12.24 3.49 -7.49
C PHE A 43 13.51 2.72 -7.08
N GLU A 44 14.67 3.09 -7.64
CA GLU A 44 15.97 2.50 -7.27
C GLU A 44 16.31 2.74 -5.79
N GLU A 45 16.08 3.95 -5.28
CA GLU A 45 16.24 4.27 -3.85
C GLU A 45 15.31 3.42 -2.96
N MET A 46 14.08 3.16 -3.41
CA MET A 46 13.13 2.33 -2.68
C MET A 46 13.55 0.86 -2.65
N MET A 47 14.01 0.30 -3.78
CA MET A 47 14.54 -1.06 -3.87
C MET A 47 15.78 -1.25 -2.99
N ALA A 48 16.66 -0.24 -2.90
CA ALA A 48 17.81 -0.28 -2.01
C ALA A 48 17.41 -0.21 -0.52
N ARG A 49 16.37 0.56 -0.20
CA ARG A 49 15.87 0.73 1.18
C ARG A 49 15.10 -0.48 1.69
N PHE A 50 14.39 -1.19 0.81
CA PHE A 50 13.58 -2.35 1.14
C PHE A 50 13.99 -3.54 0.25
N PRO A 51 15.15 -4.16 0.52
CA PRO A 51 15.61 -5.30 -0.27
C PRO A 51 14.75 -6.54 0.01
N ASP A 52 14.27 -7.20 -1.04
CA ASP A 52 13.46 -8.42 -0.96
C ASP A 52 14.25 -9.68 -0.54
N THR A 53 15.55 -9.54 -0.24
CA THR A 53 16.48 -10.64 0.07
C THR A 53 16.31 -11.23 1.47
N GLY A 54 15.33 -10.77 2.25
CA GLY A 54 15.09 -11.18 3.64
C GLY A 54 14.60 -12.63 3.88
N PHE A 55 14.46 -13.45 2.84
CA PHE A 55 14.09 -14.87 2.96
C PHE A 55 15.07 -15.82 2.26
N ALA A 56 16.33 -15.42 2.04
CA ALA A 56 17.39 -16.39 1.78
C ALA A 56 17.59 -17.23 3.06
N ARG A 57 16.77 -18.28 3.19
CA ARG A 57 16.81 -19.26 4.27
C ARG A 57 18.22 -19.83 4.30
N ASN A 58 18.94 -19.55 5.38
CA ASN A 58 20.21 -20.17 5.72
C ASN A 58 19.98 -21.68 5.87
N ASN A 59 20.04 -22.42 4.78
CA ASN A 59 20.25 -23.86 4.77
C ASN A 59 21.73 -24.09 4.49
N SER A 60 22.56 -23.64 5.42
CA SER A 60 23.97 -23.96 5.51
C SER A 60 24.31 -24.21 6.98
N ASP A 61 23.46 -24.97 7.66
CA ASP A 61 23.85 -25.67 8.88
C ASP A 61 24.12 -27.12 8.47
N GLU A 62 25.39 -27.45 8.66
CA GLU A 62 26.10 -28.71 8.51
C GLU A 62 25.43 -29.91 9.21
#